data_AF-A0A8S9UC97-F1
#
_entry.id   AF-A0A8S9UC97-F1
#
_cell.length_a   1.000
_cell.length_b   1.000
_cell.length_c   1.000
_cell.angle_alpha   90.00
_cell.angle_beta   90.00
_cell.angle_gamma   90.00
#
_symmetry.space_group_name_H-M   'P 1'
#
loop_
_entity.id
_entity.type
_entity.pdbx_description
1 polymer ?
#
loop_
_entity_poly.entity_id
_entity_poly.type
_entity_poly.pdbx_seq_one_letter_code
_entity_poly.pdbx_strand_id
1 'polypeptide(L)'
;MRPRKCLRLLTLLSFGCGVTLLGFALHVVITTDFGASAAALSALGIGVVVLSLLGFIGAGRDKSRLLLIFFFVNFLLVTGLFVACYTAFFFQDALESWVKHHWTANVLAALRDSWCCATYSDAVDYLEHRVVAIGAIGVACMLLVIASMFCVVRIVTVPIVMRSMLSVMNVAFTLLGTGLFFFGLSVKVHDEMTSGQRWIAIIFIVVGTLMIALSVLGIIGSRSKSRSLLLIYIIGLGSCLVALLVCSVSAFSFSDHLASTYNAHTSSTLACDINLSGCTNCTDVTSEMIPCEGVMKSSDGYWVSCSATSFNSGNASSDGDCKEGMTVLNAEADQGYEQNDIAPCGKCPEWSAFDVQAYLRSTLHLLGLFAVVVCLFMIVGFGSALVLRRSLAGYQTDSI
;
A
#
# COMPACT_ATOMS: atom_id res chain seq x y z
N MET A 1 -26.60 -3.24 -28.10
CA MET A 1 -25.34 -3.14 -28.89
C MET A 1 -24.71 -4.52 -29.06
N ARG A 2 -24.08 -4.84 -30.20
CA ARG A 2 -23.28 -6.08 -30.34
C ARG A 2 -22.15 -6.06 -29.29
N PRO A 3 -21.97 -7.11 -28.48
CA PRO A 3 -21.05 -7.10 -27.31
C PRO A 3 -19.61 -6.74 -27.69
N ARG A 4 -19.18 -7.07 -28.90
CA ARG A 4 -17.85 -6.71 -29.44
C ARG A 4 -17.68 -5.21 -29.74
N LYS A 5 -18.74 -4.52 -30.20
CA LYS A 5 -18.68 -3.06 -30.41
C LYS A 5 -18.61 -2.32 -29.08
N CYS A 6 -19.36 -2.80 -28.08
CA CYS A 6 -19.31 -2.28 -26.71
C CYS A 6 -17.92 -2.51 -26.09
N LEU A 7 -17.34 -3.72 -26.24
CA LEU A 7 -15.99 -4.01 -25.78
C LEU A 7 -14.95 -3.06 -26.39
N ARG A 8 -15.01 -2.79 -27.70
CA ARG A 8 -14.09 -1.83 -28.34
C ARG A 8 -14.19 -0.42 -27.78
N LEU A 9 -15.41 0.06 -27.55
CA LEU A 9 -15.64 1.38 -26.95
C LEU A 9 -15.05 1.45 -25.54
N LEU A 10 -15.33 0.45 -24.70
CA LEU A 10 -14.80 0.37 -23.34
C LEU A 10 -13.27 0.30 -23.33
N THR A 11 -12.66 -0.47 -24.25
CA THR A 11 -11.21 -0.54 -24.36
C THR A 11 -10.59 0.80 -24.78
N LEU A 12 -11.24 1.57 -25.67
CA LEU A 12 -10.78 2.91 -26.04
C LEU A 12 -10.87 3.91 -24.88
N LEU A 13 -11.96 3.87 -24.11
CA LEU A 13 -12.11 4.70 -22.91
C LEU A 13 -11.07 4.33 -21.84
N SER A 14 -10.84 3.02 -21.61
CA SER A 14 -9.80 2.56 -20.68
C SER A 14 -8.40 2.94 -21.14
N PHE A 15 -8.13 2.98 -22.46
CA PHE A 15 -6.86 3.44 -23.01
C PHE A 15 -6.63 4.92 -22.67
N GLY A 16 -7.64 5.77 -22.86
CA GLY A 16 -7.57 7.17 -22.47
C GLY A 16 -7.25 7.34 -20.98
N CYS A 17 -7.92 6.58 -20.11
CA CYS A 17 -7.63 6.59 -18.67
C CYS A 17 -6.23 6.05 -18.33
N GLY A 18 -5.74 5.05 -19.05
CA GLY A 18 -4.37 4.54 -18.88
C GLY A 18 -3.32 5.59 -19.24
N VAL A 19 -3.54 6.34 -20.32
CA VAL A 19 -2.66 7.44 -20.73
C VAL A 19 -2.68 8.58 -19.71
N THR A 20 -3.83 8.92 -19.14
CA THR A 20 -3.87 9.95 -18.08
C THR A 20 -3.12 9.49 -16.84
N LEU A 21 -3.29 8.23 -16.39
CA LEU A 21 -2.51 7.66 -15.28
C LEU A 21 -1.00 7.71 -15.54
N LEU A 22 -0.56 7.43 -16.77
CA LEU A 22 0.84 7.57 -17.16
C LEU A 22 1.34 9.01 -17.12
N GLY A 23 0.51 9.96 -17.58
CA GLY A 23 0.82 11.39 -17.48
C GLY A 23 1.02 11.83 -16.03
N PHE A 24 0.15 11.36 -15.12
CA PHE A 24 0.32 11.61 -13.69
C PHE A 24 1.57 10.95 -13.12
N ALA A 25 1.86 9.70 -13.47
CA ALA A 25 3.07 9.01 -13.02
C ALA A 25 4.34 9.77 -13.44
N LEU A 26 4.41 10.20 -14.70
CA LEU A 26 5.52 10.99 -15.23
C LEU A 26 5.64 12.33 -14.51
N HIS A 27 4.51 13.00 -14.26
CA HIS A 27 4.50 14.25 -13.52
C HIS A 27 5.05 14.07 -12.11
N VAL A 28 4.65 13.00 -11.40
CA VAL A 28 5.18 12.67 -10.07
C VAL A 28 6.69 12.46 -10.13
N VAL A 29 7.23 11.69 -11.09
CA VAL A 29 8.69 11.52 -11.24
C VAL A 29 9.40 12.86 -11.42
N ILE A 30 8.83 13.78 -12.20
CA ILE A 30 9.47 15.06 -12.51
C ILE A 30 9.41 16.00 -11.31
N THR A 31 8.32 15.98 -10.52
CA THR A 31 8.14 16.89 -9.39
C THR A 31 8.70 16.38 -8.07
N THR A 32 8.96 15.07 -7.97
CA THR A 32 9.37 14.42 -6.72
C THR A 32 10.28 13.23 -7.01
N ASP A 33 11.28 12.98 -6.17
CA ASP A 33 12.11 11.77 -6.26
C ASP A 33 11.41 10.51 -5.70
N PHE A 34 10.07 10.40 -5.85
CA PHE A 34 9.28 9.24 -5.45
C PHE A 34 9.42 8.06 -6.43
N GLY A 35 10.63 7.53 -6.58
CA GLY A 35 10.95 6.51 -7.57
C GLY A 35 10.04 5.26 -7.48
N ALA A 36 9.76 4.77 -6.27
CA ALA A 36 8.95 3.56 -6.07
C ALA A 36 7.46 3.74 -6.39
N SER A 37 6.83 4.79 -5.86
CA SER A 37 5.40 5.09 -6.08
C SER A 37 5.13 5.44 -7.55
N ALA A 38 6.02 6.23 -8.17
CA ALA A 38 5.89 6.57 -9.57
C ALA A 38 6.14 5.37 -10.50
N ALA A 39 7.10 4.50 -10.17
CA ALA A 39 7.30 3.24 -10.88
C ALA A 39 6.05 2.36 -10.80
N ALA A 40 5.42 2.23 -9.62
CA ALA A 40 4.19 1.47 -9.46
C ALA A 40 3.02 2.05 -10.29
N LEU A 41 2.82 3.38 -10.24
CA LEU A 41 1.77 4.04 -11.00
C LEU A 41 2.00 3.92 -12.52
N SER A 42 3.25 4.06 -12.96
CA SER A 42 3.62 3.89 -14.36
C SER A 42 3.43 2.45 -14.84
N ALA A 43 3.79 1.45 -14.03
CA ALA A 43 3.58 0.04 -14.35
C ALA A 43 2.09 -0.30 -14.51
N LEU A 44 1.25 0.23 -13.61
CA LEU A 44 -0.21 0.10 -13.71
C LEU A 44 -0.75 0.81 -14.96
N GLY A 45 -0.31 2.04 -15.23
CA GLY A 45 -0.72 2.81 -16.41
C GLY A 45 -0.32 2.15 -17.73
N ILE A 46 0.93 1.69 -17.86
CA ILE A 46 1.40 0.91 -19.02
C ILE A 46 0.58 -0.37 -19.15
N GLY A 47 0.34 -1.07 -18.03
CA GLY A 47 -0.49 -2.26 -17.98
C GLY A 47 -1.88 -2.03 -18.56
N VAL A 48 -2.56 -0.96 -18.14
CA VAL A 48 -3.87 -0.57 -18.69
C VAL A 48 -3.76 -0.33 -20.18
N VAL A 49 -2.82 0.50 -20.64
CA VAL A 49 -2.65 0.86 -22.06
C VAL A 49 -2.43 -0.38 -22.94
N VAL A 50 -1.48 -1.24 -22.55
CA VAL A 50 -1.15 -2.47 -23.29
C VAL A 50 -2.33 -3.42 -23.33
N LEU A 51 -3.05 -3.58 -22.21
CA LEU A 51 -4.22 -4.45 -22.15
C LEU A 51 -5.39 -3.89 -22.96
N SER A 52 -5.63 -2.58 -22.93
CA SER A 52 -6.64 -1.91 -23.76
C SER A 52 -6.38 -2.15 -25.25
N LEU A 53 -5.12 -2.08 -25.71
CA LEU A 53 -4.74 -2.42 -27.09
C LEU A 53 -5.01 -3.89 -27.40
N LEU A 54 -4.64 -4.79 -26.48
CA LEU A 54 -4.87 -6.23 -26.62
C LEU A 54 -6.37 -6.55 -26.69
N GLY A 55 -7.19 -5.92 -25.87
CA GLY A 55 -8.65 -6.04 -25.88
C GLY A 55 -9.27 -5.51 -27.18
N PHE A 56 -8.78 -4.39 -27.69
CA PHE A 56 -9.22 -3.82 -28.97
C PHE A 56 -8.92 -4.76 -30.14
N ILE A 57 -7.69 -5.27 -30.22
CA ILE A 57 -7.26 -6.24 -31.26
C ILE A 57 -8.04 -7.56 -31.11
N GLY A 58 -8.24 -8.03 -29.87
CA GLY A 58 -9.00 -9.25 -29.57
C GLY A 58 -10.45 -9.18 -30.01
N ALA A 59 -11.09 -8.02 -29.83
CA ALA A 59 -12.43 -7.75 -30.32
C ALA A 59 -12.51 -7.64 -31.86
N GLY A 60 -11.36 -7.54 -32.55
CA GLY A 60 -11.25 -7.45 -34.00
C GLY A 60 -10.94 -8.75 -34.73
N ARG A 61 -10.15 -9.64 -34.11
CA ARG A 61 -9.63 -10.83 -34.79
C ARG A 61 -10.37 -12.13 -34.49
N ASP A 62 -11.47 -12.10 -33.75
CA ASP A 62 -12.29 -13.28 -33.40
C ASP A 62 -11.53 -14.45 -32.74
N LYS A 63 -10.36 -14.16 -32.16
CA LYS A 63 -9.51 -15.14 -31.46
C LYS A 63 -9.89 -15.23 -29.98
N SER A 64 -10.63 -16.28 -29.60
CA SER A 64 -11.05 -16.55 -28.22
C SER A 64 -9.91 -16.66 -27.22
N ARG A 65 -8.74 -17.19 -27.64
CA ARG A 65 -7.55 -17.29 -26.78
C ARG A 65 -7.01 -15.92 -26.34
N LEU A 66 -7.06 -14.93 -27.22
CA LEU A 66 -6.55 -13.59 -26.92
C LEU A 66 -7.48 -12.85 -25.93
N LEU A 67 -8.79 -13.06 -26.07
CA LEU A 67 -9.80 -12.58 -25.12
C LEU A 67 -9.68 -13.25 -23.74
N LEU A 68 -9.31 -14.53 -23.67
CA LEU A 68 -9.03 -15.21 -22.41
C LEU A 68 -7.80 -14.62 -21.71
N ILE A 69 -6.69 -14.42 -22.43
CA ILE A 69 -5.49 -13.77 -21.87
C ILE A 69 -5.84 -12.37 -21.38
N PHE A 70 -6.55 -11.58 -22.19
CA PHE A 70 -7.06 -10.27 -21.79
C PHE A 70 -7.84 -10.34 -20.48
N PHE A 71 -8.81 -11.25 -20.35
CA PHE A 71 -9.63 -11.39 -19.14
C PHE A 71 -8.79 -11.65 -17.89
N PHE A 72 -7.85 -12.60 -17.97
CA PHE A 72 -7.05 -12.99 -16.81
C PHE A 72 -6.04 -11.93 -16.38
N VAL A 73 -5.37 -11.28 -17.33
CA VAL A 73 -4.42 -10.22 -16.99
C VAL A 73 -5.16 -8.98 -16.47
N ASN A 74 -6.34 -8.67 -17.00
CA ASN A 74 -7.18 -7.61 -16.45
C ASN A 74 -7.72 -7.93 -15.04
N PHE A 75 -7.96 -9.20 -14.71
CA PHE A 75 -8.34 -9.58 -13.35
C PHE A 75 -7.24 -9.23 -12.33
N LEU A 76 -5.97 -9.51 -12.67
CA LEU A 76 -4.82 -9.10 -11.86
C LEU A 76 -4.66 -7.58 -11.83
N LEU A 77 -4.81 -6.91 -12.98
CA LEU A 77 -4.72 -5.46 -13.08
C LEU A 77 -5.78 -4.75 -12.22
N VAL A 78 -7.05 -5.16 -12.30
CA VAL A 78 -8.15 -4.60 -11.48
C VAL A 78 -7.84 -4.71 -10.01
N THR A 79 -7.21 -5.81 -9.60
CA THR A 79 -6.79 -6.00 -8.21
C THR A 79 -5.70 -5.01 -7.81
N GLY A 80 -4.68 -4.85 -8.65
CA GLY A 80 -3.63 -3.84 -8.43
C GLY A 80 -4.19 -2.41 -8.40
N LEU A 81 -5.12 -2.09 -9.31
CA LEU A 81 -5.82 -0.81 -9.33
C LEU A 81 -6.68 -0.61 -8.09
N PHE A 82 -7.36 -1.66 -7.60
CA PHE A 82 -8.15 -1.59 -6.36
C PHE A 82 -7.27 -1.26 -5.16
N VAL A 83 -6.14 -1.95 -5.00
CA VAL A 83 -5.17 -1.64 -3.95
C VAL A 83 -4.66 -0.21 -4.10
N ALA A 84 -4.22 0.19 -5.30
CA ALA A 84 -3.69 1.54 -5.55
C ALA A 84 -4.73 2.66 -5.28
N CYS A 85 -6.00 2.44 -5.64
CA CYS A 85 -7.07 3.39 -5.35
C CYS A 85 -7.34 3.47 -3.85
N TYR A 86 -7.41 2.32 -3.17
CA TYR A 86 -7.60 2.30 -1.73
C TYR A 86 -6.47 3.02 -1.02
N THR A 87 -5.22 2.75 -1.41
CA THR A 87 -4.06 3.46 -0.83
C THR A 87 -4.12 4.95 -1.14
N ALA A 88 -4.53 5.36 -2.34
CA ALA A 88 -4.67 6.79 -2.64
C ALA A 88 -5.67 7.49 -1.69
N PHE A 89 -6.83 6.88 -1.41
CA PHE A 89 -7.81 7.49 -0.52
C PHE A 89 -7.45 7.40 0.96
N PHE A 90 -6.80 6.32 1.40
CA PHE A 90 -6.50 6.11 2.83
C PHE A 90 -5.16 6.70 3.26
N PHE A 91 -4.25 6.97 2.33
CA PHE A 91 -2.91 7.48 2.63
C PHE A 91 -2.87 9.00 2.83
N GLN A 92 -4.00 9.73 2.80
CA GLN A 92 -4.00 11.19 2.96
C GLN A 92 -3.35 11.63 4.28
N ASP A 93 -3.80 11.07 5.41
CA ASP A 93 -3.23 11.38 6.73
C ASP A 93 -1.75 10.98 6.84
N ALA A 94 -1.37 9.86 6.22
CA ALA A 94 0.01 9.38 6.22
C ALA A 94 0.91 10.22 5.30
N LEU A 95 0.36 10.80 4.23
CA LEU A 95 1.07 11.66 3.30
C LEU A 95 1.44 12.97 3.98
N GLU A 96 0.51 13.60 4.70
CA GLU A 96 0.77 14.83 5.45
C GLU A 96 1.92 14.63 6.44
N SER A 97 1.83 13.57 7.26
CA SER A 97 2.88 13.22 8.22
C SER A 97 4.20 12.91 7.51
N TRP A 98 4.18 12.20 6.38
CA TRP A 98 5.39 11.93 5.61
C TRP A 98 6.01 13.22 5.03
N VAL A 99 5.20 14.13 4.47
CA VAL A 99 5.65 15.40 3.88
C VAL A 99 6.28 16.28 4.96
N LYS A 100 5.68 16.35 6.15
CA LYS A 100 6.23 17.07 7.31
C LYS A 100 7.67 16.67 7.61
N HIS A 101 7.95 15.37 7.67
CA HIS A 101 9.28 14.85 8.04
C HIS A 101 10.30 14.86 6.89
N HIS A 102 9.88 15.07 5.64
CA HIS A 102 10.77 15.13 4.48
C HIS A 102 10.79 16.49 3.80
N TRP A 103 10.14 17.51 4.37
CA TRP A 103 10.00 18.82 3.74
C TRP A 103 11.35 19.46 3.37
N THR A 104 12.34 19.34 4.26
CA THR A 104 13.71 19.84 4.04
C THR A 104 14.60 18.87 3.26
N ALA A 105 14.13 17.65 3.01
CA ALA A 105 14.89 16.64 2.29
C ALA A 105 14.96 16.96 0.79
N ASN A 106 16.06 16.56 0.16
CA ASN A 106 16.28 16.75 -1.28
C ASN A 106 15.15 16.16 -2.15
N VAL A 107 14.44 15.15 -1.64
CA VAL A 107 13.33 14.47 -2.34
C VAL A 107 12.19 15.43 -2.70
N LEU A 108 11.98 16.50 -1.92
CA LEU A 108 10.97 17.54 -2.17
C LEU A 108 11.56 18.86 -2.69
N ALA A 109 12.87 18.93 -2.94
CA ALA A 109 13.50 20.17 -3.41
C ALA A 109 12.88 20.67 -4.72
N ALA A 110 12.65 19.75 -5.67
CA ALA A 110 12.00 20.06 -6.94
C ALA A 110 10.56 20.57 -6.77
N LEU A 111 9.85 20.10 -5.73
CA LEU A 111 8.50 20.55 -5.42
C LEU A 111 8.54 21.96 -4.80
N ARG A 112 9.46 22.22 -3.87
CA ARG A 112 9.64 23.52 -3.21
C ARG A 112 10.09 24.62 -4.17
N ASP A 113 10.90 24.27 -5.18
CA ASP A 113 11.33 25.21 -6.23
C ASP A 113 10.17 25.58 -7.18
N SER A 114 9.06 24.84 -7.14
CA SER A 114 7.89 25.16 -7.93
C SER A 114 7.05 26.26 -7.30
N TRP A 115 6.68 27.24 -8.13
CA TRP A 115 5.83 28.39 -7.77
C TRP A 115 4.49 28.05 -7.07
N CYS A 116 3.96 26.83 -7.27
CA CYS A 116 2.71 26.40 -6.67
C CYS A 116 2.87 25.75 -5.29
N CYS A 117 4.09 25.44 -4.86
CA CYS A 117 4.36 24.66 -3.65
C CYS A 117 5.55 25.24 -2.86
N ALA A 118 5.68 26.57 -2.88
CA ALA A 118 6.76 27.27 -2.18
C ALA A 118 6.65 27.16 -0.65
N THR A 119 5.42 27.07 -0.13
CA THR A 119 5.14 26.88 1.30
C THR A 119 4.68 25.44 1.58
N TYR A 120 4.88 24.99 2.82
CA TYR A 120 4.44 23.67 3.27
C TYR A 120 2.93 23.48 3.10
N SER A 121 2.11 24.46 3.49
CA SER A 121 0.64 24.37 3.40
C SER A 121 0.16 24.23 1.96
N ASP A 122 0.74 24.99 1.03
CA ASP A 122 0.37 24.93 -0.40
C ASP A 122 0.80 23.59 -1.03
N ALA A 123 1.94 23.06 -0.59
CA ALA A 123 2.44 21.77 -1.06
C ALA A 123 1.57 20.60 -0.59
N VAL A 124 1.13 20.60 0.68
CA VAL A 124 0.22 19.58 1.21
C VAL A 124 -1.11 19.62 0.48
N ASP A 125 -1.74 20.79 0.37
CA ASP A 125 -3.03 20.95 -0.32
C ASP A 125 -2.94 20.51 -1.79
N TYR A 126 -1.86 20.87 -2.47
CA TYR A 126 -1.59 20.42 -3.85
C TYR A 126 -1.46 18.90 -3.94
N LEU A 127 -0.69 18.27 -3.04
CA LEU A 127 -0.48 16.82 -3.04
C LEU A 127 -1.76 16.05 -2.72
N GLU A 128 -2.56 16.50 -1.75
CA GLU A 128 -3.85 15.90 -1.41
C GLU A 128 -4.81 15.90 -2.61
N HIS A 129 -4.98 17.05 -3.25
CA HIS A 129 -5.81 17.18 -4.45
C HIS A 129 -5.36 16.24 -5.58
N ARG A 130 -4.04 16.07 -5.75
CA ARG A 130 -3.48 15.15 -6.76
C ARG A 130 -3.71 13.69 -6.42
N VAL A 131 -3.55 13.29 -5.16
CA VAL A 131 -3.78 11.92 -4.72
C VAL A 131 -5.26 11.53 -4.87
N VAL A 132 -6.18 12.44 -4.52
CA VAL A 132 -7.62 12.24 -4.75
C VAL A 132 -7.93 12.11 -6.24
N ALA A 133 -7.33 12.96 -7.08
CA ALA A 133 -7.52 12.87 -8.54
C ALA A 133 -7.02 11.54 -9.11
N ILE A 134 -5.84 11.06 -8.66
CA ILE A 134 -5.31 9.74 -9.03
C ILE A 134 -6.27 8.63 -8.60
N GLY A 135 -6.77 8.69 -7.36
CA GLY A 135 -7.77 7.75 -6.85
C GLY A 135 -9.04 7.72 -7.70
N ALA A 136 -9.60 8.89 -8.03
CA ALA A 136 -10.81 9.02 -8.85
C ALA A 136 -10.62 8.46 -10.28
N ILE A 137 -9.50 8.78 -10.92
CA ILE A 137 -9.16 8.23 -12.25
C ILE A 137 -8.95 6.71 -12.17
N GLY A 138 -8.29 6.24 -11.12
CA GLY A 138 -8.10 4.81 -10.87
C GLY A 138 -9.42 4.07 -10.72
N VAL A 139 -10.39 4.62 -9.98
CA VAL A 139 -11.74 4.05 -9.84
C VAL A 139 -12.48 4.04 -11.18
N ALA A 140 -12.44 5.14 -11.95
CA ALA A 140 -13.04 5.19 -13.28
C ALA A 140 -12.43 4.13 -14.21
N CYS A 141 -11.10 3.98 -14.20
CA CYS A 141 -10.38 2.96 -14.95
C CYS A 141 -10.81 1.54 -14.53
N MET A 142 -10.90 1.30 -13.22
CA MET A 142 -11.33 0.01 -12.65
C MET A 142 -12.74 -0.37 -13.12
N LEU A 143 -13.70 0.56 -13.07
CA LEU A 143 -15.07 0.32 -13.53
C LEU A 143 -15.13 0.01 -15.03
N LEU A 144 -14.35 0.72 -15.85
CA LEU A 144 -14.25 0.46 -17.29
C LEU A 144 -13.66 -0.93 -17.57
N VAL A 145 -12.61 -1.32 -16.84
CA VAL A 145 -12.00 -2.65 -16.99
C VAL A 145 -12.97 -3.75 -16.54
N ILE A 146 -13.66 -3.59 -15.41
CA ILE A 146 -14.67 -4.55 -14.94
C ILE A 146 -15.80 -4.70 -15.97
N ALA A 147 -16.31 -3.59 -16.52
CA ALA A 147 -17.30 -3.63 -17.58
C ALA A 147 -16.77 -4.35 -18.84
N SER A 148 -15.51 -4.13 -19.20
CA SER A 148 -14.86 -4.82 -20.32
C SER A 148 -14.75 -6.33 -20.07
N MET A 149 -14.38 -6.74 -18.85
CA MET A 149 -14.32 -8.15 -18.45
C MET A 149 -15.69 -8.82 -18.51
N PHE A 150 -16.74 -8.13 -18.07
CA PHE A 150 -18.12 -8.62 -18.18
C PHE A 150 -18.53 -8.87 -19.64
N CYS A 151 -18.18 -7.96 -20.57
CA CYS A 151 -18.39 -8.17 -21.99
C CYS A 151 -17.64 -9.41 -22.52
N VAL A 152 -16.40 -9.65 -22.06
CA VAL A 152 -15.62 -10.82 -22.46
C VAL A 152 -16.25 -12.12 -21.97
N VAL A 153 -16.73 -12.18 -20.73
CA VAL A 153 -17.44 -13.35 -20.20
C VAL A 153 -18.69 -13.65 -21.03
N ARG A 154 -19.42 -12.62 -21.46
CA ARG A 154 -20.58 -12.77 -22.35
C ARG A 154 -20.21 -13.27 -23.76
N ILE A 155 -19.02 -12.96 -24.27
CA ILE A 155 -18.55 -13.41 -25.59
C ILE A 155 -18.00 -14.85 -25.53
N VAL A 156 -17.16 -15.15 -24.54
CA VAL A 156 -16.42 -16.42 -24.43
C VAL A 156 -17.22 -17.50 -23.71
N THR A 157 -18.27 -17.14 -22.98
CA THR A 157 -19.09 -18.01 -22.10
C THR A 157 -18.34 -18.49 -20.85
N VAL A 158 -19.09 -18.64 -19.75
CA VAL A 158 -18.55 -19.03 -18.43
C VAL A 158 -17.82 -20.39 -18.42
N PRO A 159 -18.32 -21.45 -19.09
CA PRO A 159 -17.66 -22.77 -19.03
C PRO A 159 -16.24 -22.78 -19.60
N ILE A 160 -16.00 -22.01 -20.67
CA ILE A 160 -14.68 -21.92 -21.32
C ILE A 160 -13.68 -21.21 -20.40
N VAL A 161 -14.11 -20.14 -19.73
CA VAL A 161 -13.29 -19.41 -18.76
C VAL A 161 -12.94 -20.33 -17.58
N MET A 162 -13.93 -20.99 -16.99
CA MET A 162 -13.77 -21.90 -15.85
C MET A 162 -12.74 -23.02 -16.12
N ARG A 163 -12.69 -23.55 -17.35
CA ARG A 163 -11.73 -24.61 -17.72
C ARG A 163 -10.26 -24.16 -17.62
N SER A 164 -9.98 -22.90 -17.94
CA SER A 164 -8.60 -22.36 -17.91
C SER A 164 -8.28 -21.66 -16.59
N MET A 165 -9.31 -21.35 -15.80
CA MET A 165 -9.24 -20.55 -14.59
C MET A 165 -8.34 -21.17 -13.51
N LEU A 166 -8.43 -22.48 -13.26
CA LEU A 166 -7.64 -23.11 -12.20
C LEU A 166 -6.12 -22.99 -12.46
N SER A 167 -5.67 -23.17 -13.70
CA SER A 167 -4.25 -23.04 -14.04
C SER A 167 -3.75 -21.61 -13.83
N VAL A 168 -4.56 -20.62 -14.24
CA VAL A 168 -4.18 -19.21 -14.11
C VAL A 168 -4.23 -18.75 -12.66
N MET A 169 -5.23 -19.19 -11.89
CA MET A 169 -5.33 -18.91 -10.46
C MET A 169 -4.15 -19.47 -9.69
N ASN A 170 -3.63 -20.65 -10.05
CA ASN A 170 -2.41 -21.17 -9.43
C ASN A 170 -1.19 -20.32 -9.74
N VAL A 171 -1.05 -19.79 -10.96
CA VAL A 171 0.00 -18.81 -11.27
C VAL A 171 -0.19 -17.54 -10.44
N ALA A 172 -1.42 -17.03 -10.32
CA ALA A 172 -1.70 -15.90 -9.45
C ALA A 172 -1.35 -16.20 -7.97
N PHE A 173 -1.62 -17.41 -7.48
CA PHE A 173 -1.24 -17.85 -6.14
C PHE A 173 0.27 -17.97 -5.95
N THR A 174 1.05 -18.34 -6.97
CA THR A 174 2.52 -18.27 -6.86
C THR A 174 2.99 -16.83 -6.67
N LEU A 175 2.44 -15.88 -7.43
CA LEU A 175 2.81 -14.46 -7.33
C LEU A 175 2.38 -13.87 -5.99
N LEU A 176 1.11 -14.07 -5.60
CA LEU A 176 0.58 -13.58 -4.33
C LEU A 176 1.26 -14.25 -3.12
N GLY A 177 1.51 -15.56 -3.18
CA GLY A 177 2.21 -16.30 -2.13
C GLY A 177 3.65 -15.84 -1.94
N THR A 178 4.35 -15.56 -3.05
CA THR A 178 5.70 -14.97 -3.03
C THR A 178 5.66 -13.56 -2.42
N GLY A 179 4.69 -12.74 -2.83
CA GLY A 179 4.47 -11.40 -2.26
C GLY A 179 4.19 -11.44 -0.76
N LEU A 180 3.30 -12.33 -0.30
CA LEU A 180 3.01 -12.53 1.13
C LEU A 180 4.23 -12.99 1.92
N PHE A 181 5.06 -13.86 1.34
CA PHE A 181 6.28 -14.32 1.98
C PHE A 181 7.29 -13.18 2.19
N PHE A 182 7.58 -12.41 1.14
CA PHE A 182 8.50 -11.28 1.25
C PHE A 182 7.96 -10.17 2.14
N PHE A 183 6.66 -9.87 2.04
CA PHE A 183 6.01 -8.89 2.90
C PHE A 183 6.04 -9.35 4.37
N GLY A 184 5.75 -10.62 4.64
CA GLY A 184 5.86 -11.21 5.98
C GLY A 184 7.29 -11.16 6.55
N LEU A 185 8.32 -11.36 5.72
CA LEU A 185 9.71 -11.17 6.13
C LEU A 185 10.01 -9.70 6.44
N SER A 186 9.54 -8.76 5.61
CA SER A 186 9.73 -7.32 5.82
C SER A 186 9.11 -6.88 7.15
N VAL A 187 7.88 -7.33 7.41
CA VAL A 187 7.15 -7.04 8.64
C VAL A 187 7.82 -7.70 9.86
N LYS A 188 8.40 -8.89 9.70
CA LYS A 188 9.15 -9.55 10.78
C LYS A 188 10.46 -8.83 11.14
N VAL A 189 11.15 -8.24 10.16
CA VAL A 189 12.35 -7.42 10.44
C VAL A 189 11.96 -6.16 11.22
N HIS A 190 10.75 -5.66 11.00
CA HIS A 190 10.20 -4.47 11.67
C HIS A 190 9.00 -4.87 12.53
N ASP A 191 9.23 -5.73 13.53
CA ASP A 191 8.18 -6.32 14.39
C ASP A 191 7.18 -5.29 14.95
N GLU A 192 7.65 -4.06 15.09
CA GLU A 192 6.91 -2.92 15.60
C GLU A 192 5.83 -2.37 14.68
N MET A 193 5.96 -2.58 13.36
CA MET A 193 4.93 -2.24 12.37
C MET A 193 3.62 -3.02 12.61
N THR A 194 3.65 -4.10 13.40
CA THR A 194 2.47 -4.89 13.79
C THR A 194 1.98 -4.59 15.19
N SER A 195 2.31 -3.44 15.77
CA SER A 195 2.04 -3.15 17.18
C SER A 195 2.65 -4.19 18.15
N GLY A 196 3.81 -4.77 17.79
CA GLY A 196 4.47 -5.84 18.54
C GLY A 196 3.82 -7.22 18.40
N GLN A 197 2.80 -7.39 17.54
CA GLN A 197 2.10 -8.65 17.32
C GLN A 197 2.85 -9.56 16.33
N ARG A 198 3.97 -10.14 16.77
CA ARG A 198 4.84 -11.03 15.97
C ARG A 198 4.11 -12.17 15.25
N TRP A 199 2.99 -12.64 15.80
CA TRP A 199 2.22 -13.73 15.22
C TRP A 199 1.61 -13.37 13.86
N ILE A 200 1.30 -12.10 13.61
CA ILE A 200 0.78 -11.63 12.31
C ILE A 200 1.82 -11.92 11.23
N ALA A 201 3.06 -11.47 11.41
CA ALA A 201 4.15 -11.71 10.47
C ALA A 201 4.39 -13.21 10.22
N ILE A 202 4.32 -14.04 11.27
CA ILE A 202 4.46 -15.49 11.17
C ILE A 202 3.35 -16.09 10.28
N ILE A 203 2.10 -15.66 10.45
CA ILE A 203 0.99 -16.12 9.60
C ILE A 203 1.24 -15.78 8.13
N PHE A 204 1.70 -14.57 7.81
CA PHE A 204 2.02 -14.18 6.43
C PHE A 204 3.10 -15.09 5.80
N ILE A 205 4.16 -15.39 6.56
CA ILE A 205 5.24 -16.27 6.10
C ILE A 205 4.73 -17.70 5.88
N VAL A 206 4.00 -18.26 6.85
CA VAL A 206 3.48 -19.63 6.79
C VAL A 206 2.44 -19.78 5.68
N VAL A 207 1.51 -18.83 5.57
CA VAL A 207 0.49 -18.86 4.51
C VAL A 207 1.12 -18.61 3.14
N GLY A 208 2.09 -17.70 3.02
CA GLY A 208 2.81 -17.46 1.76
C GLY A 208 3.53 -18.69 1.25
N THR A 209 4.28 -19.38 2.12
CA THR A 209 4.95 -20.65 1.76
C THR A 209 3.96 -21.76 1.42
N LEU A 210 2.89 -21.91 2.20
CA LEU A 210 1.84 -22.90 1.95
C LEU A 210 1.11 -22.62 0.63
N MET A 211 0.83 -21.36 0.30
CA MET A 211 0.22 -20.97 -0.98
C MET A 211 1.10 -21.35 -2.17
N ILE A 212 2.42 -21.16 -2.09
CA ILE A 212 3.35 -21.59 -3.13
C ILE A 212 3.31 -23.13 -3.27
N ALA A 213 3.35 -23.88 -2.17
CA ALA A 213 3.26 -25.34 -2.23
C ALA A 213 1.92 -25.83 -2.83
N LEU A 214 0.80 -25.23 -2.41
CA LEU A 214 -0.54 -25.55 -2.91
C LEU A 214 -0.69 -25.19 -4.39
N SER A 215 -0.06 -24.14 -4.87
CA SER A 215 -0.12 -23.76 -6.29
C SER A 215 0.50 -24.83 -7.21
N VAL A 216 1.62 -25.44 -6.79
CA VAL A 216 2.27 -26.55 -7.50
C VAL A 216 1.36 -27.78 -7.49
N LEU A 217 0.79 -28.11 -6.33
CA LEU A 217 -0.18 -29.20 -6.20
C LEU A 217 -1.44 -28.96 -7.06
N GLY A 218 -1.92 -27.72 -7.16
CA GLY A 218 -3.05 -27.34 -7.99
C GLY A 218 -2.77 -27.54 -9.48
N ILE A 219 -1.57 -27.19 -9.96
CA ILE A 219 -1.15 -27.42 -11.34
C ILE A 219 -1.07 -28.93 -11.61
N ILE A 220 -0.41 -29.71 -10.76
CA ILE A 220 -0.27 -31.17 -10.91
C ILE A 220 -1.64 -31.86 -10.84
N GLY A 221 -2.49 -31.47 -9.89
CA GLY A 221 -3.84 -31.97 -9.71
C GLY A 221 -4.72 -31.72 -10.94
N SER A 222 -4.62 -30.53 -11.53
CA SER A 222 -5.37 -30.19 -12.75
C SER A 222 -4.99 -31.05 -13.96
N ARG A 223 -3.71 -31.42 -14.09
CA ARG A 223 -3.20 -32.24 -15.21
C ARG A 223 -3.43 -33.74 -15.00
N SER A 224 -3.17 -34.22 -13.78
CA SER A 224 -3.32 -35.63 -13.42
C SER A 224 -4.77 -36.08 -13.29
N LYS A 225 -5.73 -35.13 -13.23
CA LYS A 225 -7.16 -35.39 -12.98
C LYS A 225 -7.41 -36.22 -11.71
N SER A 226 -6.47 -36.20 -10.75
CA SER A 226 -6.56 -36.96 -9.51
C SER A 226 -7.51 -36.27 -8.53
N ARG A 227 -8.58 -36.96 -8.14
CA ARG A 227 -9.56 -36.45 -7.17
C ARG A 227 -8.95 -36.25 -5.78
N SER A 228 -8.03 -37.11 -5.37
CA SER A 228 -7.38 -37.04 -4.06
C SER A 228 -6.45 -35.84 -3.95
N LEU A 229 -5.64 -35.55 -4.99
CA LEU A 229 -4.79 -34.36 -5.03
C LEU A 229 -5.63 -33.08 -5.00
N LEU A 230 -6.73 -33.04 -5.75
CA LEU A 230 -7.63 -31.90 -5.78
C LEU A 230 -8.35 -31.69 -4.43
N LEU A 231 -8.64 -32.77 -3.69
CA LEU A 231 -9.21 -32.70 -2.34
C LEU A 231 -8.21 -32.07 -1.36
N ILE A 232 -6.95 -32.55 -1.34
CA ILE A 232 -5.87 -31.98 -0.50
C ILE A 232 -5.70 -30.49 -0.80
N TYR A 233 -5.68 -30.13 -2.09
CA TYR A 233 -5.61 -28.74 -2.54
C TYR A 233 -6.78 -27.88 -2.02
N ILE A 234 -8.01 -28.37 -2.09
CA ILE A 234 -9.21 -27.67 -1.59
C ILE A 234 -9.15 -27.46 -0.08
N ILE A 235 -8.74 -28.48 0.70
CA ILE A 235 -8.58 -28.38 2.15
C ILE A 235 -7.49 -27.36 2.50
N GLY A 236 -6.34 -27.43 1.80
CA GLY A 236 -5.25 -26.49 1.97
C GLY A 236 -5.67 -25.05 1.72
N LEU A 237 -6.33 -24.77 0.59
CA LEU A 237 -6.87 -23.44 0.29
C LEU A 237 -7.87 -22.97 1.35
N GLY A 238 -8.75 -23.86 1.83
CA GLY A 238 -9.69 -23.55 2.91
C GLY A 238 -8.97 -23.14 4.20
N SER A 239 -7.89 -23.85 4.56
CA SER A 239 -7.10 -23.51 5.75
C SER A 239 -6.38 -22.16 5.62
N CYS A 240 -5.78 -21.86 4.45
CA CYS A 240 -5.17 -20.57 4.17
C CYS A 240 -6.19 -19.42 4.21
N LEU A 241 -7.40 -19.66 3.68
CA LEU A 241 -8.48 -18.68 3.69
C LEU A 241 -8.89 -18.31 5.11
N VAL A 242 -9.08 -19.30 5.99
CA VAL A 242 -9.43 -19.03 7.39
C VAL A 242 -8.32 -18.27 8.10
N ALA A 243 -7.06 -18.67 7.91
CA ALA A 243 -5.92 -18.00 8.52
C ALA A 243 -5.80 -16.52 8.09
N LEU A 244 -6.00 -16.23 6.80
CA LEU A 244 -5.95 -14.85 6.29
C LEU A 244 -7.17 -14.02 6.67
N LEU A 245 -8.36 -14.62 6.82
CA LEU A 245 -9.52 -13.92 7.36
C LEU A 245 -9.30 -13.52 8.82
N VAL A 246 -8.78 -14.42 9.65
CA VAL A 246 -8.42 -14.11 11.04
C VAL A 246 -7.39 -12.98 11.07
N CYS A 247 -6.36 -13.06 10.23
CA CYS A 247 -5.34 -12.03 10.12
C CYS A 247 -5.91 -10.67 9.71
N SER A 248 -6.81 -10.66 8.72
CA SER A 248 -7.44 -9.43 8.22
C SER A 248 -8.32 -8.76 9.28
N VAL A 249 -9.22 -9.52 9.91
CA VAL A 249 -10.10 -9.01 10.97
C VAL A 249 -9.28 -8.47 12.15
N SER A 250 -8.21 -9.19 12.51
CA SER A 250 -7.33 -8.77 13.59
C SER A 250 -6.59 -7.47 13.25
N ALA A 251 -6.05 -7.34 12.03
CA ALA A 251 -5.35 -6.12 11.60
C ALA A 251 -6.25 -4.88 11.65
N PHE A 252 -7.50 -4.99 11.19
CA PHE A 252 -8.46 -3.89 11.29
C PHE A 252 -8.89 -3.61 12.73
N SER A 253 -9.11 -4.66 13.54
CA SER A 253 -9.48 -4.47 14.95
C SER A 253 -8.37 -3.80 15.76
N PHE A 254 -7.10 -4.19 15.56
CA PHE A 254 -5.97 -3.55 16.24
C PHE A 254 -5.76 -2.12 15.78
N SER A 255 -5.95 -1.82 14.50
CA SER A 255 -5.90 -0.46 13.95
C SER A 255 -6.79 0.51 14.74
N ASP A 256 -8.03 0.10 15.06
CA ASP A 256 -8.97 0.96 15.79
C ASP A 256 -8.65 1.08 17.28
N HIS A 257 -7.94 0.12 17.86
CA HIS A 257 -7.53 0.09 19.28
C HIS A 257 -6.06 0.51 19.53
N LEU A 258 -5.39 1.08 18.53
CA LEU A 258 -4.01 1.56 18.65
C LEU A 258 -3.88 2.61 19.77
N ALA A 259 -4.81 3.57 19.87
CA ALA A 259 -4.76 4.63 20.89
C ALA A 259 -4.73 4.06 22.31
N SER A 260 -5.60 3.09 22.63
CA SER A 260 -5.65 2.49 23.96
C SER A 260 -4.43 1.65 24.31
N THR A 261 -3.71 1.15 23.31
CA THR A 261 -2.53 0.29 23.51
C THR A 261 -1.25 1.12 23.68
N TYR A 262 -1.20 2.33 23.12
CA TYR A 262 0.02 3.14 23.03
C TYR A 262 0.00 4.48 23.80
N ASN A 263 -1.13 4.91 24.37
CA ASN A 263 -1.31 6.24 24.98
C ASN A 263 -0.50 6.56 26.24
N ALA A 264 0.39 5.69 26.74
CA ALA A 264 1.04 5.95 28.03
C ALA A 264 2.43 6.61 27.93
N HIS A 265 3.45 6.04 27.27
CA HIS A 265 4.83 6.54 27.41
C HIS A 265 5.82 6.17 26.27
N THR A 266 5.36 5.70 25.11
CA THR A 266 6.23 4.98 24.15
C THR A 266 6.18 5.45 22.70
N SER A 267 5.44 6.50 22.33
CA SER A 267 5.36 6.91 20.91
C SER A 267 6.71 7.34 20.33
N SER A 268 7.49 8.03 21.15
CA SER A 268 8.77 8.62 20.80
C SER A 268 9.88 7.56 20.73
N THR A 269 9.83 6.56 21.61
CA THR A 269 10.70 5.36 21.54
C THR A 269 10.32 4.46 20.37
N LEU A 270 9.03 4.25 20.13
CA LEU A 270 8.51 3.42 19.03
C LEU A 270 8.85 4.01 17.66
N ALA A 271 8.86 5.34 17.51
CA ALA A 271 9.32 5.99 16.30
C ALA A 271 10.78 5.64 15.96
N CYS A 272 11.65 5.58 16.98
CA CYS A 272 13.04 5.14 16.82
C CYS A 272 13.14 3.66 16.47
N ASP A 273 12.37 2.82 17.16
CA ASP A 273 12.46 1.38 17.00
C ASP A 273 11.86 0.90 15.64
N ILE A 274 10.88 1.64 15.08
CA ILE A 274 10.40 1.49 13.69
C ILE A 274 11.39 2.11 12.66
N ASN A 275 12.40 2.83 13.12
CA ASN A 275 13.37 3.57 12.30
C ASN A 275 12.67 4.54 11.33
N LEU A 276 11.75 5.34 11.87
CA LEU A 276 11.09 6.40 11.11
C LEU A 276 12.12 7.44 10.66
N SER A 277 11.94 7.96 9.46
CA SER A 277 12.88 8.95 8.91
C SER A 277 12.74 10.30 9.62
N GLY A 278 13.85 11.04 9.67
CA GLY A 278 13.90 12.34 10.36
C GLY A 278 13.94 12.26 11.88
N CYS A 279 13.87 11.06 12.45
CA CYS A 279 14.03 10.82 13.88
C CYS A 279 15.44 11.18 14.35
N THR A 280 15.52 11.97 15.42
CA THR A 280 16.78 12.18 16.14
C THR A 280 16.84 11.36 17.42
N ASN A 281 18.06 11.20 17.97
CA ASN A 281 18.28 10.69 19.31
C ASN A 281 17.84 9.22 19.54
N CYS A 282 17.97 8.36 18.53
CA CYS A 282 17.60 6.94 18.58
C CYS A 282 18.67 6.00 19.15
N THR A 283 19.70 6.54 19.79
CA THR A 283 20.76 5.74 20.41
C THR A 283 20.42 5.48 21.88
N ASP A 284 20.78 4.30 22.39
CA ASP A 284 20.73 4.00 23.83
C ASP A 284 21.98 4.49 24.57
N VAL A 285 22.96 5.02 23.84
CA VAL A 285 24.24 5.47 24.36
C VAL A 285 24.12 6.94 24.74
N THR A 286 24.08 7.21 26.04
CA THR A 286 23.89 8.56 26.61
C THR A 286 24.94 9.58 26.16
N SER A 287 26.13 9.15 25.72
CA SER A 287 27.18 10.04 25.20
C SER A 287 27.00 10.44 23.73
N GLU A 288 26.14 9.74 22.98
CA GLU A 288 25.79 10.05 21.59
C GLU A 288 24.42 10.74 21.49
N MET A 289 23.72 10.89 22.62
CA MET A 289 22.46 11.60 22.68
C MET A 289 22.69 13.09 22.48
N ILE A 290 21.85 13.70 21.65
CA ILE A 290 21.86 15.16 21.47
C ILE A 290 21.45 15.78 22.82
N PRO A 291 22.30 16.65 23.42
CA PRO A 291 21.99 17.24 24.71
C PRO A 291 20.74 18.11 24.61
N CYS A 292 19.81 17.91 25.55
CA CYS A 292 18.62 18.75 25.67
C CYS A 292 19.00 20.07 26.34
N GLU A 293 19.30 21.08 25.51
CA GLU A 293 19.76 22.39 26.00
C GLU A 293 18.64 23.25 26.61
N GLY A 294 17.38 22.82 26.52
CA GLY A 294 16.22 23.60 26.92
C GLY A 294 15.84 24.66 25.89
N VAL A 295 14.64 25.22 26.05
CA VAL A 295 14.11 26.26 25.14
C VAL A 295 13.81 27.55 25.86
N MET A 296 14.08 28.67 25.21
CA MET A 296 13.69 30.00 25.68
C MET A 296 12.99 30.77 24.56
N LYS A 297 12.09 31.69 24.93
CA LYS A 297 11.40 32.54 23.97
C LYS A 297 12.24 33.80 23.69
N SER A 298 12.66 33.97 22.44
CA SER A 298 13.35 35.16 21.95
C SER A 298 12.43 36.40 21.97
N SER A 299 13.01 37.59 21.90
CA SER A 299 12.29 38.88 21.85
C SER A 299 11.30 38.96 20.68
N ASP A 300 11.57 38.24 19.59
CA ASP A 300 10.74 38.19 18.38
C ASP A 300 9.58 37.19 18.51
N GLY A 301 9.44 36.53 19.65
CA GLY A 301 8.39 35.55 19.93
C GLY A 301 8.72 34.12 19.52
N TYR A 302 9.89 33.88 18.93
CA TYR A 302 10.38 32.57 18.48
C TYR A 302 11.06 31.79 19.62
N TRP A 303 10.77 30.49 19.76
CA TRP A 303 11.58 29.57 20.57
C TRP A 303 12.97 29.36 19.96
N VAL A 304 13.99 29.39 20.82
CA VAL A 304 15.39 29.12 20.48
C VAL A 304 16.01 28.26 21.57
N SER A 305 17.08 27.50 21.27
CA SER A 305 17.78 26.75 22.30
C SER A 305 18.44 27.70 23.29
N CYS A 306 18.49 27.34 24.58
CA CYS A 306 19.06 28.21 25.61
C CYS A 306 20.59 28.42 25.45
N SER A 307 21.26 27.60 24.65
CA SER A 307 22.70 27.69 24.37
C SER A 307 23.02 28.73 23.27
N ALA A 308 22.07 29.01 22.38
CA ALA A 308 22.23 29.94 21.25
C ALA A 308 22.45 31.41 21.66
N THR A 309 22.04 31.80 22.87
CA THR A 309 22.17 33.16 23.41
C THR A 309 23.47 33.42 24.18
N SER A 310 24.34 32.42 24.34
CA SER A 310 25.59 32.58 25.09
C SER A 310 26.69 33.40 24.40
N PHE A 311 26.49 33.85 23.15
CA PHE A 311 27.54 34.49 22.35
C PHE A 311 27.35 35.96 21.96
N ASN A 312 26.28 36.68 22.36
CA ASN A 312 26.19 38.08 21.92
C ASN A 312 25.44 39.13 22.76
N SER A 313 25.35 38.99 24.08
CA SER A 313 24.91 40.12 24.92
C SER A 313 25.46 40.05 26.33
N GLY A 314 26.53 40.82 26.55
CA GLY A 314 26.89 41.31 27.88
C GLY A 314 25.79 42.25 28.38
N ASN A 315 24.75 41.69 28.99
CA ASN A 315 23.92 42.29 30.02
C ASN A 315 22.93 41.22 30.48
N ALA A 316 23.36 40.49 31.51
CA ALA A 316 22.53 39.53 32.23
C ALA A 316 21.37 40.27 32.92
N SER A 317 20.22 40.35 32.25
CA SER A 317 18.93 40.38 32.92
C SER A 317 18.55 38.94 33.22
N SER A 318 18.76 38.55 34.46
CA SER A 318 18.42 37.27 35.08
C SER A 318 16.91 37.04 35.16
N ASP A 319 16.23 36.91 34.01
CA ASP A 319 14.79 36.61 33.96
C ASP A 319 14.32 35.98 32.63
N GLY A 320 15.22 35.25 31.95
CA GLY A 320 14.88 34.40 30.81
C GLY A 320 14.65 32.98 31.28
N ASP A 321 13.40 32.64 31.60
CA ASP A 321 12.96 31.34 32.13
C ASP A 321 13.20 30.22 31.10
N CYS A 322 14.44 29.70 31.04
CA CYS A 322 14.81 28.59 30.17
C CYS A 322 14.02 27.35 30.62
N LYS A 323 13.13 26.87 29.76
CA LYS A 323 12.37 25.64 30.02
C LYS A 323 13.26 24.45 29.72
N GLU A 324 13.82 23.89 30.78
CA GLU A 324 14.57 22.64 30.73
C GLU A 324 13.67 21.47 30.30
N GLY A 325 14.27 20.45 29.65
CA GLY A 325 13.55 19.25 29.23
C GLY A 325 12.69 19.41 27.97
N MET A 326 12.81 20.53 27.26
CA MET A 326 12.13 20.79 25.98
C MET A 326 13.17 21.03 24.88
N THR A 327 12.83 20.67 23.64
CA THR A 327 13.62 20.96 22.44
C THR A 327 12.78 21.74 21.44
N VAL A 328 13.44 22.57 20.63
CA VAL A 328 12.79 23.30 19.53
C VAL A 328 12.56 22.35 18.36
N LEU A 329 11.34 22.36 17.84
CA LEU A 329 10.95 21.74 16.57
C LEU A 329 10.74 22.85 15.53
N ASN A 330 10.95 22.53 14.26
CA ASN A 330 10.71 23.47 13.16
C ASN A 330 11.50 24.79 13.33
N ALA A 331 12.81 24.69 13.57
CA ALA A 331 13.67 25.84 13.86
C ALA A 331 13.81 26.81 12.67
N GLU A 332 13.51 26.36 11.45
CA GLU A 332 13.42 27.22 10.27
C GLU A 332 11.95 27.51 9.93
N ALA A 333 11.71 28.65 9.26
CA ALA A 333 10.40 28.99 8.74
C ALA A 333 9.90 27.90 7.76
N ASP A 334 8.59 27.66 7.78
CA ASP A 334 7.86 26.76 6.87
C ASP A 334 8.20 25.26 6.95
N GLN A 335 8.69 24.75 8.08
CA GLN A 335 8.93 23.30 8.29
C GLN A 335 7.67 22.50 8.73
N GLY A 336 6.50 23.12 8.83
CA GLY A 336 5.22 22.48 9.18
C GLY A 336 4.06 23.49 9.31
N TYR A 337 2.88 23.03 9.75
CA TYR A 337 1.72 23.91 10.02
C TYR A 337 1.99 24.91 11.15
N GLU A 338 2.77 24.50 12.15
CA GLU A 338 3.21 25.37 13.23
C GLU A 338 4.69 25.72 13.00
N GLN A 339 4.92 27.01 12.70
CA GLN A 339 6.27 27.55 12.68
C GLN A 339 6.79 27.61 14.12
N ASN A 340 7.94 26.98 14.35
CA ASN A 340 8.67 27.05 15.61
C ASN A 340 7.87 26.57 16.85
N ASP A 341 7.85 25.25 17.03
CA ASP A 341 7.14 24.57 18.12
C ASP A 341 8.14 23.96 19.13
N ILE A 342 7.65 23.48 20.27
CA ILE A 342 8.47 22.85 21.31
C ILE A 342 7.92 21.47 21.70
N ALA A 343 8.81 20.49 21.83
CA ALA A 343 8.47 19.15 22.27
C ALA A 343 9.30 18.74 23.49
N PRO A 344 8.78 17.85 24.36
CA PRO A 344 9.57 17.27 25.44
C PRO A 344 10.75 16.50 24.85
N CYS A 345 11.92 16.69 25.46
CA CYS A 345 13.13 15.99 25.06
C CYS A 345 12.98 14.47 25.27
N GLY A 346 13.42 13.72 24.27
CA GLY A 346 13.33 12.27 24.27
C GLY A 346 13.93 11.68 22.99
N LYS A 347 13.61 10.41 22.74
CA LYS A 347 13.85 9.72 21.46
C LYS A 347 12.84 10.23 20.43
N CYS A 348 13.22 10.59 19.21
CA CYS A 348 12.32 11.16 18.17
C CYS A 348 11.30 12.21 18.66
N PRO A 349 11.72 13.36 19.20
CA PRO A 349 10.79 14.42 19.59
C PRO A 349 10.01 15.01 18.39
N GLU A 350 10.48 14.79 17.16
CA GLU A 350 9.83 15.26 15.92
C GLU A 350 8.49 14.56 15.65
N TRP A 351 8.35 13.32 16.12
CA TRP A 351 7.20 12.48 15.86
C TRP A 351 6.18 12.58 17.00
N SER A 352 5.05 13.21 16.72
CA SER A 352 3.94 13.26 17.67
C SER A 352 3.31 11.88 17.86
N ALA A 353 2.68 11.64 19.01
CA ALA A 353 1.93 10.39 19.23
C ALA A 353 0.82 10.18 18.19
N PHE A 354 0.21 11.27 17.72
CA PHE A 354 -0.79 11.27 16.67
C PHE A 354 -0.19 10.84 15.32
N ASP A 355 0.97 11.38 14.95
CA ASP A 355 1.70 11.04 13.71
C ASP A 355 2.06 9.54 13.66
N VAL A 356 2.65 9.03 14.75
CA VAL A 356 3.04 7.61 14.86
C VAL A 356 1.79 6.71 14.80
N GLN A 357 0.70 7.10 15.46
CA GLN A 357 -0.54 6.36 15.42
C GLN A 357 -1.15 6.35 14.01
N ALA A 358 -1.17 7.50 13.31
CA ALA A 358 -1.67 7.60 11.95
C ALA A 358 -0.87 6.71 10.98
N TYR A 359 0.47 6.71 11.11
CA TYR A 359 1.35 5.88 10.31
C TYR A 359 1.11 4.37 10.54
N LEU A 360 1.04 3.95 11.81
CA LEU A 360 0.76 2.55 12.16
C LEU A 360 -0.64 2.12 11.71
N ARG A 361 -1.63 3.01 11.87
CA ARG A 361 -3.00 2.77 11.38
C ARG A 361 -3.00 2.52 9.89
N SER A 362 -2.37 3.39 9.10
CA SER A 362 -2.23 3.24 7.65
C SER A 362 -1.58 1.91 7.26
N THR A 363 -0.50 1.54 7.95
CA THR A 363 0.22 0.28 7.71
C THR A 363 -0.64 -0.95 8.01
N LEU A 364 -1.36 -0.97 9.14
CA LEU A 364 -2.26 -2.06 9.51
C LEU A 364 -3.47 -2.17 8.56
N HIS A 365 -4.03 -1.05 8.12
CA HIS A 365 -5.10 -1.04 7.11
C HIS A 365 -4.63 -1.62 5.78
N LEU A 366 -3.44 -1.25 5.32
CA LEU A 366 -2.85 -1.76 4.09
C LEU A 366 -2.59 -3.27 4.18
N LEU A 367 -2.09 -3.74 5.31
CA LEU A 367 -1.88 -5.16 5.60
C LEU A 367 -3.20 -5.94 5.64
N GLY A 368 -4.22 -5.39 6.31
CA GLY A 368 -5.57 -5.95 6.35
C GLY A 368 -6.20 -6.04 4.96
N LEU A 369 -6.09 -4.97 4.16
CA LEU A 369 -6.56 -4.90 2.78
C LEU A 369 -5.89 -5.95 1.89
N PHE A 370 -4.56 -6.08 1.99
CA PHE A 370 -3.83 -7.08 1.21
C PHE A 370 -4.30 -8.49 1.53
N ALA A 371 -4.51 -8.81 2.83
CA ALA A 371 -5.08 -10.10 3.23
C ALA A 371 -6.49 -10.33 2.66
N VAL A 372 -7.37 -9.31 2.65
CA VAL A 372 -8.72 -9.40 2.03
C VAL A 372 -8.61 -9.71 0.54
N VAL A 373 -7.72 -9.01 -0.16
CA VAL A 373 -7.50 -9.21 -1.60
C VAL A 373 -7.08 -10.65 -1.90
N VAL A 374 -6.12 -11.20 -1.15
CA VAL A 374 -5.71 -12.60 -1.31
C VAL A 374 -6.87 -13.55 -0.97
N CYS A 375 -7.69 -13.25 0.05
CA CYS A 375 -8.90 -14.01 0.35
C CYS A 375 -9.88 -14.07 -0.83
N LEU A 376 -10.10 -12.96 -1.53
CA LEU A 376 -10.96 -12.94 -2.72
C LEU A 376 -10.42 -13.87 -3.81
N PHE A 377 -9.11 -13.84 -4.07
CA PHE A 377 -8.48 -14.77 -5.02
C PHE A 377 -8.64 -16.23 -4.57
N MET A 378 -8.47 -16.51 -3.27
CA MET A 378 -8.65 -17.85 -2.73
C MET A 378 -10.09 -18.35 -2.86
N ILE A 379 -11.10 -17.51 -2.62
CA ILE A 379 -12.51 -17.88 -2.83
C ILE A 379 -12.77 -18.26 -4.29
N VAL A 380 -12.25 -17.45 -5.21
CA VAL A 380 -12.35 -17.67 -6.66
C VAL A 380 -11.64 -18.99 -7.06
N GLY A 381 -10.43 -19.22 -6.56
CA GLY A 381 -9.68 -20.46 -6.80
C GLY A 381 -10.36 -21.69 -6.19
N PHE A 382 -10.87 -21.58 -4.97
CA PHE A 382 -11.61 -22.62 -4.26
C PHE A 382 -12.88 -23.02 -5.01
N GLY A 383 -13.67 -22.04 -5.46
CA GLY A 383 -14.85 -22.27 -6.29
C GLY A 383 -14.52 -22.99 -7.59
N SER A 384 -13.44 -22.57 -8.28
CA SER A 384 -12.99 -23.21 -9.52
C SER A 384 -12.58 -24.67 -9.31
N ALA A 385 -11.92 -24.98 -8.19
CA ALA A 385 -11.50 -26.33 -7.84
C ALA A 385 -12.70 -27.23 -7.48
N LEU A 386 -13.71 -26.70 -6.79
CA LEU A 386 -14.95 -27.43 -6.50
C LEU A 386 -15.71 -27.78 -7.78
N VAL A 387 -15.84 -26.83 -8.71
CA VAL A 387 -16.50 -27.06 -10.00
C VAL A 387 -15.75 -28.14 -10.79
N LEU A 388 -14.41 -28.08 -10.85
CA LEU A 388 -13.60 -29.08 -11.53
C LEU A 388 -13.73 -30.47 -10.87
N ARG A 389 -13.76 -30.52 -9.53
CA ARG A 389 -13.93 -31.78 -8.81
C ARG A 389 -15.28 -32.43 -9.13
N ARG A 390 -16.36 -31.63 -9.17
CA ARG A 390 -17.71 -32.12 -9.51
C ARG A 390 -17.80 -32.57 -10.96
N SER A 391 -17.19 -31.86 -11.91
CA SER A 391 -17.20 -32.28 -13.32
C SER A 391 -16.45 -33.59 -13.56
N LEU A 392 -15.37 -33.84 -12.82
CA LEU A 392 -14.67 -35.13 -12.83
C LEU A 392 -15.49 -36.27 -12.21
N ALA A 393 -16.47 -35.98 -11.35
CA ALA A 393 -17.37 -36.99 -10.79
C ALA A 393 -18.28 -37.61 -11.86
N GLY A 394 -18.86 -36.77 -12.72
CA GLY A 394 -19.75 -37.22 -13.80
C GLY A 394 -19.03 -37.97 -14.92
N TYR A 395 -17.73 -37.74 -15.14
CA TYR A 395 -16.98 -38.42 -16.21
C TYR A 395 -16.75 -39.93 -15.96
N GLN A 396 -16.94 -40.43 -14.74
CA GLN A 396 -16.78 -41.85 -14.43
C GLN A 396 -18.07 -42.67 -14.58
N THR A 397 -19.24 -42.03 -14.71
CA THR A 397 -20.50 -42.76 -14.89
C THR A 397 -20.78 -43.13 -16.34
N ASP A 398 -20.06 -42.54 -17.31
CA ASP A 398 -20.25 -42.81 -18.75
C ASP A 398 -19.26 -43.85 -19.31
N SER A 399 -18.42 -44.46 -18.49
CA SER A 399 -17.38 -45.42 -18.92
C SER A 399 -17.55 -46.83 -18.33
N ILE A 400 -18.76 -47.22 -17.93
CA ILE A 400 -19.08 -48.60 -17.51
C ILE A 400 -20.20 -49.13 -18.38
#